data_AF-A0A445EGU3-F1
#
_entry.id   AF-A0A445EGU3-F1
#
_cell.length_a   1.000
_cell.length_b   1.000
_cell.length_c   1.000
_cell.angle_alpha   90.00
_cell.angle_beta   90.00
_cell.angle_gamma   90.00
#
_symmetry.space_group_name_H-M   'P 1'
#
loop_
_entity.id
_entity.type
_entity.pdbx_description
1 polymer ?
#
loop_
_entity_poly.entity_id
_entity_poly.type
_entity_poly.pdbx_seq_one_letter_code
_entity_poly.pdbx_strand_id
1 'polypeptide(L)'
;MRVHVHSESGRRIISYFKEVYNHKFLDDRLTCMLSGHRKMDAVAVEQMNMMLKVGIKTQQIYSPFVHTIEGFQNVPFLKRDIYNQIGKQRRLRVFEFEDH
;
A
#
# COMPACT_ATOMS: atom_id res chain seq x y z
N MET A 1 -10.20 1.74 21.07
CA MET A 1 -10.81 3.05 20.80
C MET A 1 -12.21 2.82 20.27
N ARG A 2 -13.23 3.39 20.91
CA ARG A 2 -14.60 3.44 20.39
C ARG A 2 -14.93 4.90 20.08
N VAL A 3 -15.50 5.16 18.91
CA VAL A 3 -15.94 6.51 18.53
C VAL A 3 -17.44 6.45 18.33
N HIS A 4 -18.17 7.37 18.95
CA HIS A 4 -19.61 7.54 18.74
C HIS A 4 -19.93 9.02 18.52
N VAL A 5 -21.01 9.29 17.80
CA VAL A 5 -21.47 10.65 17.53
C VAL A 5 -22.52 11.00 18.57
N HIS A 6 -22.33 12.11 19.27
CA HIS A 6 -23.31 12.68 20.18
C HIS A 6 -24.49 13.21 19.38
N SER A 7 -25.66 12.60 19.54
CA SER A 7 -26.85 12.85 18.72
C SER A 7 -27.29 14.31 18.70
N GLU A 8 -27.18 15.02 19.83
CA GLU A 8 -27.69 16.40 19.94
C GLU A 8 -26.69 17.46 19.48
N SER A 9 -25.39 17.19 19.61
CA SER A 9 -24.34 18.20 19.35
C SER A 9 -23.54 17.91 18.08
N GLY A 10 -23.75 16.74 17.47
CA GLY A 10 -22.97 16.26 16.33
C GLY A 10 -21.51 15.94 16.66
N ARG A 11 -21.08 16.11 17.92
CA ARG A 11 -19.68 15.93 18.32
C ARG A 11 -19.30 14.45 18.25
N ARG A 12 -18.11 14.17 17.71
CA ARG A 12 -17.50 12.83 17.78
C ARG A 12 -16.86 12.67 19.15
N ILE A 13 -17.45 11.81 19.98
CA ILE A 13 -16.94 11.47 21.30
C ILE A 13 -16.12 10.18 21.17
N ILE A 14 -14.86 10.25 21.60
CA ILE A 14 -13.98 9.09 21.73
C ILE A 14 -14.18 8.55 23.14
N SER A 15 -14.76 7.35 23.26
CA SER A 15 -14.87 6.63 24.53
C SER A 15 -14.01 5.37 24.50
N TYR A 16 -13.47 4.99 25.65
CA TYR A 16 -12.67 3.77 25.82
C TYR A 16 -11.37 3.73 25.00
N PHE A 17 -10.30 4.23 25.61
CA PHE A 17 -8.93 4.09 25.13
C PHE A 17 -8.21 3.07 26.02
N LYS A 18 -7.72 1.97 25.41
CA LYS A 18 -6.95 0.95 26.12
C LYS A 18 -5.48 1.18 25.80
N GLU A 19 -4.73 1.66 26.78
CA GLU A 19 -3.31 1.97 26.64
C GLU A 19 -2.41 0.77 26.87
N VAL A 20 -2.91 -0.24 27.58
CA VAL A 20 -2.16 -1.47 27.90
C VAL A 20 -2.44 -2.54 26.84
N TYR A 21 -1.42 -2.86 26.06
CA TYR A 21 -1.45 -3.91 25.04
C TYR A 21 -0.77 -5.19 25.55
N ASN A 22 -1.21 -6.34 25.04
CA ASN A 22 -0.62 -7.64 25.37
C ASN A 22 0.62 -7.97 24.52
N HIS A 23 1.05 -7.05 23.66
CA HIS A 23 2.23 -7.17 22.82
C HIS A 23 2.93 -5.82 22.70
N LYS A 24 4.20 -5.83 22.29
CA LYS A 24 4.93 -4.60 21.94
C LYS A 24 4.36 -4.00 20.66
N PHE A 25 4.51 -2.69 20.46
CA PHE A 25 4.23 -2.07 19.18
C PHE A 25 5.19 -2.57 18.11
N LEU A 26 4.71 -2.56 16.87
CA LEU A 26 5.55 -2.86 15.72
C LEU A 26 6.59 -1.76 15.55
N ASP A 27 7.82 -2.13 15.19
CA ASP A 27 8.85 -1.15 14.83
C ASP A 27 8.40 -0.31 13.64
N ASP A 28 8.62 1.00 13.69
CA ASP A 28 8.24 1.94 12.63
C ASP A 28 8.79 1.51 11.26
N ARG A 29 9.99 0.90 11.22
CA ARG A 29 10.62 0.37 10.00
C ARG A 29 9.86 -0.78 9.36
N LEU A 30 9.01 -1.47 10.13
CA LEU A 30 8.20 -2.60 9.68
C LEU A 30 6.75 -2.20 9.38
N THR A 31 6.38 -0.93 9.55
CA THR A 31 5.01 -0.46 9.27
C THR A 31 4.62 -0.67 7.81
N CYS A 32 5.57 -0.64 6.87
CA CYS A 32 5.35 -0.99 5.47
C CYS A 32 4.86 -2.45 5.27
N MET A 33 4.98 -3.32 6.27
CA MET A 33 4.41 -4.67 6.23
C MET A 33 2.89 -4.67 6.48
N LEU A 34 2.34 -3.63 7.09
CA LEU A 34 0.91 -3.51 7.39
C LEU A 34 0.13 -3.06 6.16
N SER A 35 -0.95 -3.77 5.82
CA SER A 35 -1.69 -3.51 4.57
C SER A 35 -2.28 -2.10 4.46
N GLY A 36 -2.66 -1.48 5.58
CA GLY A 36 -3.19 -0.12 5.60
C GLY A 36 -2.11 0.97 5.38
N HIS A 37 -0.85 0.62 5.54
CA HIS A 37 0.30 1.52 5.33
C HIS A 37 0.96 1.32 3.97
N ARG A 38 0.57 0.29 3.21
CA ARG A 38 1.10 0.04 1.87
C ARG A 38 0.37 0.85 0.82
N LYS A 39 1.12 1.58 0.01
CA LYS A 39 0.61 2.34 -1.12
C LYS A 39 1.65 2.40 -2.24
N MET A 40 1.27 1.92 -3.41
CA MET A 40 1.94 2.28 -4.66
C MET A 40 1.27 3.56 -5.19
N ASP A 41 1.99 4.67 -5.15
CA ASP A 41 1.52 5.92 -5.74
C ASP A 41 1.60 5.88 -7.28
N ALA A 42 1.05 6.91 -7.93
CA ALA A 42 1.03 6.97 -9.39
C ALA A 42 2.44 6.97 -10.02
N VAL A 43 3.42 7.59 -9.34
CA VAL A 43 4.80 7.67 -9.81
C VAL A 43 5.46 6.28 -9.78
N ALA A 44 5.32 5.56 -8.67
CA ALA A 44 5.82 4.20 -8.53
C ALA A 44 5.15 3.24 -9.53
N VAL A 45 3.84 3.40 -9.78
CA VAL A 45 3.13 2.64 -10.81
C VAL A 45 3.67 2.95 -12.21
N GLU A 46 3.93 4.22 -12.53
CA GLU A 46 4.46 4.60 -13.83
C GLU A 46 5.89 4.08 -14.05
N GLN A 47 6.73 4.18 -13.03
CA GLN A 47 8.09 3.61 -13.07
C GLN A 47 8.06 2.09 -13.23
N MET A 48 7.15 1.39 -12.54
CA MET A 48 6.92 -0.04 -12.74
C MET A 48 6.50 -0.34 -14.20
N ASN A 49 5.57 0.43 -14.76
CA ASN A 49 5.11 0.26 -16.15
C ASN A 49 6.25 0.48 -17.15
N MET A 50 7.08 1.50 -16.94
CA MET A 50 8.25 1.78 -17.78
C MET A 50 9.23 0.61 -17.74
N MET A 51 9.54 0.06 -16.56
CA MET A 51 10.41 -1.10 -16.41
C MET A 51 9.85 -2.33 -17.15
N LEU A 52 8.54 -2.58 -17.05
CA LEU A 52 7.88 -3.65 -17.80
C LEU A 52 7.98 -3.43 -19.32
N LYS A 53 7.79 -2.19 -19.78
CA LYS A 53 7.85 -1.81 -21.20
C LYS A 53 9.24 -2.06 -21.81
N VAL A 54 10.31 -1.85 -21.05
CA VAL A 54 11.69 -2.12 -21.48
C VAL A 54 12.13 -3.59 -21.24
N GLY A 55 11.21 -4.46 -20.84
CA GLY A 55 11.45 -5.90 -20.72
C GLY A 55 12.06 -6.36 -19.39
N ILE A 56 12.09 -5.52 -18.35
CA ILE A 56 12.53 -5.93 -17.02
C ILE A 56 11.51 -6.92 -16.45
N LYS A 57 12.00 -8.08 -15.99
CA LYS A 57 11.13 -9.11 -15.41
C LYS A 57 10.50 -8.58 -14.12
N THR A 58 9.20 -8.86 -13.90
CA THR A 58 8.47 -8.44 -12.69
C THR A 58 9.21 -8.77 -11.39
N GLN A 59 9.89 -9.91 -11.34
CA GLN A 59 10.66 -10.35 -10.18
C GLN A 59 11.82 -9.41 -9.81
N GLN A 60 12.33 -8.63 -10.76
CA GLN A 60 13.47 -7.72 -10.62
C GLN A 60 13.04 -6.27 -10.33
N ILE A 61 11.78 -5.90 -10.60
CA ILE A 61 11.28 -4.52 -10.47
C ILE A 61 11.39 -3.96 -9.05
N TYR A 62 11.26 -4.79 -8.02
CA TYR A 62 11.31 -4.33 -6.63
C TYR A 62 12.71 -3.82 -6.22
N SER A 63 13.78 -4.42 -6.76
CA SER A 63 15.15 -4.11 -6.34
C SER A 63 15.56 -2.65 -6.62
N PRO A 64 15.30 -2.09 -7.82
CA PRO A 64 15.51 -0.66 -8.07
C PRO A 64 14.85 0.28 -7.06
N PHE A 65 13.61 0.02 -6.63
CA PHE A 65 12.95 0.88 -5.64
C PHE A 65 13.66 0.86 -4.29
N VAL A 66 14.08 -0.31 -3.83
CA VAL A 66 14.85 -0.46 -2.59
C VAL A 66 16.19 0.27 -2.69
N HIS A 67 16.86 0.16 -3.84
CA HIS A 67 18.14 0.82 -4.07
C HIS A 67 17.99 2.36 -4.12
N THR A 68 16.94 2.87 -4.75
CA THR A 68 16.69 4.31 -4.86
C THR A 68 16.35 4.96 -3.51
N ILE A 69 15.65 4.25 -2.63
CA ILE A 69 15.18 4.78 -1.33
C ILE A 69 16.01 4.20 -0.16
N GLU A 70 17.22 3.72 -0.45
CA GLU A 70 18.21 3.26 0.55
C GLU A 70 17.69 2.22 1.57
N GLY A 71 16.84 1.31 1.12
CA GLY A 71 16.37 0.21 1.96
C GLY A 71 14.88 -0.09 1.84
N PHE A 72 14.52 -1.32 2.17
CA PHE A 72 13.15 -1.81 2.02
C PHE A 72 12.18 -1.14 3.00
N GLN A 73 12.68 -0.72 4.17
CA GLN A 73 11.89 -0.04 5.20
C GLN A 73 11.32 1.30 4.72
N ASN A 74 11.93 1.91 3.71
CA ASN A 74 11.51 3.19 3.15
C ASN A 74 10.64 3.03 1.89
N VAL A 75 10.51 1.82 1.34
CA VAL A 75 9.63 1.56 0.21
C VAL A 75 8.19 1.43 0.72
N PRO A 76 7.23 2.25 0.26
CA PRO A 76 5.88 2.27 0.81
C PRO A 76 5.02 1.08 0.35
N PHE A 77 5.60 0.07 -0.29
CA PHE A 77 4.91 -1.11 -0.78
C PHE A 77 5.86 -2.31 -0.82
N LEU A 78 5.31 -3.51 -0.93
CA LEU A 78 6.08 -4.74 -0.99
C LEU A 78 6.16 -5.28 -2.42
N LYS A 79 7.08 -6.22 -2.64
CA LYS A 79 7.17 -6.98 -3.89
C LYS A 79 5.82 -7.59 -4.31
N ARG A 80 4.98 -7.98 -3.34
CA ARG A 80 3.63 -8.51 -3.61
C ARG A 80 2.70 -7.47 -4.24
N ASP A 81 2.83 -6.19 -3.86
CA ASP A 81 1.95 -5.13 -4.36
C ASP A 81 2.21 -4.84 -5.84
N ILE A 82 3.45 -5.01 -6.32
CA ILE A 82 3.78 -4.98 -7.76
C ILE A 82 2.94 -6.01 -8.53
N TYR A 83 2.89 -7.27 -8.06
CA TYR A 83 2.07 -8.30 -8.72
C TYR A 83 0.58 -7.98 -8.65
N ASN A 84 0.10 -7.50 -7.50
CA ASN A 84 -1.29 -7.10 -7.32
C ASN A 84 -1.68 -5.98 -8.30
N GLN A 85 -0.81 -4.98 -8.46
CA GLN A 85 -1.04 -3.85 -9.36
C GLN A 85 -1.06 -4.29 -10.83
N ILE A 86 -0.12 -5.14 -11.25
CA ILE A 86 -0.11 -5.72 -12.60
C ILE A 86 -1.41 -6.52 -12.83
N GLY A 87 -1.80 -7.36 -11.87
CA GLY A 87 -3.05 -8.11 -11.94
C GLY A 87 -4.27 -7.20 -12.04
N LYS A 88 -4.30 -6.10 -11.29
CA LYS A 88 -5.36 -5.09 -11.34
C LYS A 88 -5.42 -4.42 -12.73
N GLN A 89 -4.31 -3.97 -13.27
CA GLN A 89 -4.23 -3.36 -14.60
C GLN A 89 -4.64 -4.33 -15.72
N ARG A 90 -4.31 -5.63 -15.58
CA ARG A 90 -4.74 -6.65 -16.55
C ARG A 90 -6.24 -6.85 -16.52
N ARG A 91 -6.86 -6.93 -15.33
CA ARG A 91 -8.32 -7.03 -15.20
C ARG A 91 -9.02 -5.81 -15.78
N LEU A 92 -8.55 -4.60 -15.46
CA LEU A 92 -9.14 -3.36 -15.99
C LEU A 92 -9.07 -3.28 -17.51
N ARG A 93 -7.95 -3.69 -18.12
CA ARG A 93 -7.84 -3.74 -19.58
C ARG A 93 -8.82 -4.71 -20.22
N VAL A 94 -9.09 -5.87 -19.62
CA VAL A 94 -10.07 -6.83 -20.16
C VAL A 94 -11.46 -6.19 -20.25
N PHE A 95 -11.88 -5.44 -19.23
CA PHE A 95 -13.17 -4.74 -19.24
C PHE A 95 -13.26 -3.67 -20.34
N GLU A 96 -12.17 -2.94 -20.62
CA GLU A 96 -12.16 -1.93 -21.71
C GLU A 96 -12.30 -2.55 -23.12
N PHE A 97 -11.99 -3.84 -23.31
CA PHE A 97 -12.16 -4.53 -24.59
C PHE A 97 -13.52 -5.24 -24.74
N GLU A 98 -14.28 -5.41 -23.66
CA GLU A 98 -15.60 -6.07 -23.68
C GLU A 98 -16.78 -5.08 -23.84
N ASP A 99 -16.53 -3.77 -23.69
CA ASP A 99 -17.53 -2.69 -23.81
C ASP A 99 -17.61 -2.06 -25.23
N HIS A 100 -17.08 -2.73 -26.27
CA HIS A 100 -17.12 -2.32 -27.68
C HIS A 100 -17.62 -3.44 -28.59
#